data_AF-A0A1Y1LTR5-F1
#
_entry.id   AF-A0A1Y1LTR5-F1
#
_cell.length_a   1.000
_cell.length_b   1.000
_cell.length_c   1.000
_cell.angle_alpha   90.00
_cell.angle_beta   90.00
_cell.angle_gamma   90.00
#
_symmetry.space_group_name_H-M   'P 1'
#
loop_
_entity.id
_entity.type
_entity.pdbx_description
1 polymer ?
#
loop_
_entity_poly.entity_id
_entity_poly.type
_entity_poly.pdbx_seq_one_letter_code
_entity_poly.pdbx_strand_id
1 'polypeptide(L)'
;MSVASDDGDRDPPAPFLVQLFYRNGGFYRADEFATRSLPPHIAVYTWPSCTLNELALELAAAKPSALPYPAIGTRLSFQLVCPDLRGISSVNNAHPRYAVKDLGSIVIG
;
A
#
# COMPACT_ATOMS: atom_id res chain seq x y z
N MET A 1 -12.13 16.42 -35.38
CA MET A 1 -13.07 15.97 -34.35
C MET A 1 -12.51 14.67 -33.80
N SER A 2 -12.13 14.68 -32.52
CA SER A 2 -11.32 13.63 -31.89
C SER A 2 -12.11 12.35 -31.72
N VAL A 3 -11.50 11.23 -32.10
CA VAL A 3 -12.06 9.88 -31.94
C VAL A 3 -12.16 9.58 -30.44
N ALA A 4 -13.39 9.46 -29.94
CA ALA A 4 -13.64 8.88 -28.63
C ALA A 4 -13.42 7.38 -28.78
N SER A 5 -12.32 6.88 -28.20
CA SER A 5 -12.09 5.44 -28.08
C SER A 5 -13.14 4.87 -27.14
N ASP A 6 -14.05 4.10 -27.71
CA ASP A 6 -14.99 3.23 -27.03
C ASP A 6 -14.20 2.13 -26.29
N ASP A 7 -13.93 2.32 -24.99
CA ASP A 7 -13.37 1.30 -24.09
C ASP A 7 -14.50 0.70 -23.25
N GLY A 8 -15.58 0.32 -23.92
CA GLY A 8 -16.87 0.02 -23.32
C GLY A 8 -17.26 -1.46 -23.39
N ASP A 9 -16.35 -2.41 -23.13
CA ASP A 9 -16.78 -3.81 -22.87
C ASP A 9 -15.69 -4.71 -22.25
N ARG A 10 -14.86 -4.17 -21.34
CA ARG A 10 -13.95 -5.02 -20.55
C ARG A 10 -14.53 -5.22 -19.16
N ASP A 11 -14.78 -6.49 -18.81
CA ASP A 11 -15.11 -6.86 -17.43
C ASP A 11 -14.11 -6.16 -16.49
N PRO A 12 -14.61 -5.51 -15.40
CA PRO A 12 -13.73 -4.83 -14.48
C PRO A 12 -12.71 -5.85 -13.96
N PRO A 13 -11.42 -5.49 -13.90
CA PRO A 13 -10.40 -6.42 -13.46
C PRO A 13 -10.76 -6.94 -12.07
N ALA A 14 -10.54 -8.24 -11.84
CA ALA A 14 -10.79 -8.83 -10.54
C ALA A 14 -10.03 -8.03 -9.45
N PRO A 15 -10.68 -7.73 -8.31
CA PRO A 15 -10.02 -7.01 -7.24
C PRO A 15 -8.83 -7.84 -6.73
N PHE A 16 -7.76 -7.15 -6.37
CA PHE A 16 -6.60 -7.77 -5.73
C PHE A 16 -6.52 -7.36 -4.27
N LEU A 17 -5.83 -8.18 -3.49
CA LEU A 17 -5.64 -7.91 -2.08
C LEU A 17 -4.42 -7.02 -1.87
N VAL A 18 -4.61 -5.93 -1.13
CA VAL A 18 -3.54 -5.07 -0.64
C VAL A 18 -3.43 -5.21 0.88
N GLN A 19 -2.22 -5.45 1.36
CA GLN A 19 -1.91 -5.39 2.79
C GLN A 19 -1.40 -3.99 3.14
N LEU A 20 -2.21 -3.23 3.88
CA LEU A 20 -1.84 -1.89 4.35
C LEU A 20 -1.21 -2.01 5.73
N PHE A 21 0.10 -1.76 5.79
CA PHE A 21 0.84 -1.64 7.03
C PHE A 21 0.83 -0.18 7.49
N TYR A 22 0.55 0.07 8.76
CA TYR A 22 0.44 1.43 9.31
C TYR A 22 1.28 1.60 10.57
N ARG A 23 1.80 2.81 10.75
CA ARG A 23 2.60 3.23 11.90
C ARG A 23 2.56 4.74 12.05
N ASN A 24 2.58 5.22 13.28
CA ASN A 24 2.73 6.63 13.60
C ASN A 24 4.20 7.00 13.76
N GLY A 25 4.61 8.14 13.20
CA GLY A 25 5.96 8.68 13.36
C GLY A 25 7.03 8.10 12.43
N GLY A 26 6.66 7.34 11.39
CA GLY A 26 7.61 6.87 10.37
C GLY A 26 7.17 5.60 9.65
N PHE A 27 8.00 5.13 8.73
CA PHE A 27 7.80 3.89 7.98
C PHE A 27 8.48 2.68 8.64
N TYR A 28 7.98 1.49 8.35
CA TYR A 28 8.70 0.24 8.63
C TYR A 28 9.89 0.11 7.69
N ARG A 29 10.99 -0.46 8.18
CA ARG A 29 12.14 -0.82 7.36
C ARG A 29 11.82 -2.05 6.51
N ALA A 30 12.43 -2.12 5.33
CA ALA A 30 12.31 -3.27 4.43
C ALA A 30 12.61 -4.62 5.12
N ASP A 31 13.59 -4.65 6.02
CA ASP A 31 14.00 -5.85 6.75
C ASP A 31 12.95 -6.34 7.76
N GLU A 32 12.06 -5.47 8.24
CA GLU A 32 10.99 -5.85 9.18
C GLU A 32 9.96 -6.76 8.51
N PHE A 33 9.77 -6.62 7.19
CA PHE A 33 8.89 -7.48 6.38
C PHE A 33 9.50 -8.85 6.10
N ALA A 34 10.82 -9.02 6.28
CA ALA A 34 11.50 -10.31 6.14
C ALA A 34 11.37 -11.20 7.38
N THR A 35 10.83 -10.68 8.48
CA THR A 35 10.66 -11.43 9.73
C THR A 35 9.40 -12.30 9.70
N ARG A 36 9.37 -13.34 10.55
CA ARG A 36 8.18 -14.23 10.66
C ARG A 36 6.95 -13.51 11.21
N SER A 37 7.13 -12.43 11.96
CA SER A 37 6.04 -11.65 12.56
C SER A 37 5.82 -10.35 11.79
N LEU A 38 4.79 -10.32 10.96
CA LEU A 38 4.45 -9.14 10.18
C LEU A 38 3.97 -7.99 11.10
N PRO A 39 4.30 -6.73 10.76
CA PRO A 39 3.77 -5.59 11.49
C PRO A 39 2.23 -5.49 11.42
N PRO A 40 1.60 -4.68 12.31
CA PRO A 40 0.17 -4.41 12.27
C PRO A 40 -0.28 -3.95 10.88
N HIS A 41 -1.25 -4.68 10.32
CA HIS A 41 -1.77 -4.43 8.98
C HIS A 41 -3.28 -4.68 8.90
N ILE A 42 -3.88 -4.15 7.84
CA ILE A 42 -5.23 -4.49 7.40
C ILE A 42 -5.17 -5.05 5.97
N ALA A 43 -6.14 -5.89 5.62
CA ALA A 43 -6.28 -6.45 4.29
C ALA A 43 -7.44 -5.74 3.59
N VAL A 44 -7.17 -5.10 2.45
CA VAL A 44 -8.16 -4.36 1.67
C VAL A 44 -8.22 -4.95 0.26
N TYR A 45 -9.41 -5.29 -0.20
CA TYR A 45 -9.63 -5.67 -1.59
C TYR A 45 -9.84 -4.41 -2.42
N THR A 46 -9.07 -4.25 -3.49
CA THR A 46 -9.10 -3.03 -4.30
C THR A 46 -8.79 -3.28 -5.77
N TRP A 47 -8.94 -2.24 -6.58
CA TRP A 47 -8.70 -2.24 -8.02
C TRP A 47 -7.45 -1.41 -8.37
N PRO A 48 -6.85 -1.62 -9.56
CA PRO A 48 -5.65 -0.89 -9.96
C PRO A 48 -5.85 0.63 -10.09
N SER A 49 -7.11 1.06 -10.21
CA SER A 49 -7.52 2.46 -10.26
C SER A 49 -7.60 3.13 -8.88
N CYS A 50 -7.43 2.38 -7.79
CA CYS A 50 -7.62 2.89 -6.44
C CYS A 50 -6.60 3.97 -6.07
N THR A 51 -7.09 5.03 -5.46
CA THR A 51 -6.31 6.20 -5.07
C THR A 51 -5.79 6.09 -3.63
N LEU A 52 -4.74 6.85 -3.32
CA LEU A 52 -4.23 6.94 -1.94
C LEU A 52 -5.28 7.48 -0.96
N ASN A 53 -6.20 8.32 -1.44
CA ASN A 53 -7.29 8.86 -0.64
C ASN A 53 -8.31 7.77 -0.26
N GLU A 54 -8.71 6.93 -1.21
CA GLU A 54 -9.59 5.78 -0.93
C GLU A 54 -8.92 4.83 0.06
N LEU A 55 -7.63 4.52 -0.12
CA LEU A 55 -6.87 3.71 0.84
C LEU A 55 -6.82 4.32 2.25
N ALA A 56 -6.76 5.65 2.36
CA ALA A 56 -6.82 6.33 3.65
C ALA A 56 -8.20 6.24 4.31
N LEU A 57 -9.27 6.35 3.52
CA LEU A 57 -10.64 6.18 4.01
C LEU A 57 -10.87 4.75 4.49
N GLU A 58 -10.40 3.75 3.73
CA GLU A 58 -10.44 2.34 4.13
C GLU A 58 -9.67 2.10 5.43
N LEU A 59 -8.48 2.69 5.59
CA LEU A 59 -7.71 2.61 6.83
C LEU A 59 -8.45 3.24 8.01
N ALA A 60 -9.05 4.42 7.81
CA ALA A 60 -9.81 5.11 8.84
C ALA A 60 -11.06 4.32 9.26
N ALA A 61 -11.74 3.69 8.30
CA ALA A 61 -12.93 2.87 8.54
C ALA A 61 -12.59 1.56 9.25
N ALA A 62 -11.56 0.85 8.79
CA ALA A 62 -11.16 -0.45 9.37
C ALA A 62 -10.49 -0.29 10.73
N LYS A 63 -9.71 0.77 10.95
CA LYS A 63 -9.01 1.02 12.21
C LYS A 63 -8.91 2.51 12.56
N PRO A 64 -9.96 3.08 13.18
CA PRO A 64 -9.95 4.48 13.62
C PRO A 64 -8.82 4.81 14.60
N SER A 65 -8.39 3.84 15.42
CA SER A 65 -7.31 4.00 16.40
C SER A 65 -5.90 4.07 15.81
N ALA A 66 -5.75 3.81 14.50
CA ALA A 66 -4.47 4.00 13.82
C ALA A 66 -4.15 5.49 13.62
N LEU A 67 -5.18 6.34 13.53
CA LEU A 67 -5.05 7.76 13.27
C LEU A 67 -5.04 8.56 14.59
N PRO A 68 -4.28 9.68 14.66
CA PRO A 68 -4.35 10.57 15.80
C PRO A 68 -5.72 11.27 15.86
N TYR A 69 -6.09 11.74 17.05
CA TYR A 69 -7.29 12.55 17.26
C TYR A 69 -6.89 14.00 17.58
N PRO A 70 -7.40 15.01 16.86
CA PRO A 70 -8.26 14.92 15.68
C PRO A 70 -7.51 14.40 14.44
N ALA A 71 -8.21 13.68 13.56
CA ALA A 71 -7.61 13.14 12.34
C ALA A 71 -7.34 14.22 11.27
N ILE A 72 -8.07 15.35 11.34
CA ILE A 72 -7.91 16.50 10.44
C ILE A 72 -6.50 17.09 10.60
N GLY A 73 -5.85 17.38 9.47
CA GLY A 73 -4.46 17.83 9.39
C GLY A 73 -3.44 16.68 9.42
N THR A 74 -3.87 15.43 9.61
CA THR A 74 -2.94 14.28 9.63
C THR A 74 -2.40 14.02 8.23
N ARG A 75 -1.08 13.99 8.11
CA ARG A 75 -0.40 13.60 6.87
C ARG A 75 -0.19 12.09 6.84
N LEU A 76 -0.78 11.43 5.85
CA LEU A 76 -0.53 10.02 5.54
C LEU A 76 0.44 9.94 4.37
N SER A 77 1.58 9.27 4.59
CA SER A 77 2.58 9.04 3.55
C SER A 77 2.57 7.57 3.18
N PHE A 78 2.62 7.26 1.88
CA PHE A 78 2.42 5.92 1.34
C PHE A 78 3.69 5.45 0.63
N GLN A 79 4.09 4.22 0.94
CA GLN A 79 5.20 3.53 0.27
C GLN A 79 4.73 2.15 -0.17
N LEU A 80 5.12 1.77 -1.37
CA LEU A 80 4.94 0.43 -1.88
C LEU A 80 6.15 -0.42 -1.51
N VAL A 81 5.89 -1.51 -0.79
CA VAL A 81 6.90 -2.50 -0.43
C VAL A 81 6.65 -3.76 -1.23
N CYS A 82 7.62 -4.16 -2.05
CA CYS A 82 7.53 -5.37 -2.88
C CYS A 82 8.78 -6.23 -2.67
N PRO A 83 8.66 -7.57 -2.74
CA PRO A 83 9.83 -8.44 -2.72
C PRO A 83 10.75 -8.12 -3.90
N ASP A 84 12.04 -7.95 -3.63
CA ASP A 84 13.04 -7.74 -4.68
C ASP A 84 13.40 -9.07 -5.34
N LEU A 85 12.86 -9.27 -6.54
CA LEU A 85 13.07 -10.49 -7.32
C LEU A 85 14.44 -10.54 -8.01
N ARG A 86 15.21 -9.43 -8.01
CA ARG A 86 16.49 -9.34 -8.76
C ARG A 86 17.62 -10.18 -8.16
N GLY A 87 17.45 -10.70 -6.93
CA GLY A 87 18.47 -11.46 -6.21
C GLY A 87 18.21 -12.96 -6.04
N ILE A 88 17.18 -13.52 -6.67
CA ILE A 88 16.75 -14.93 -6.46
C ILE A 88 17.68 -15.93 -7.20
N SER A 89 18.61 -15.46 -8.03
CA SER A 89 19.43 -16.27 -8.93
C SER A 89 20.76 -16.79 -8.36
N SER A 90 20.97 -16.81 -7.04
CA SER A 90 22.19 -17.41 -6.49
C SER A 90 21.96 -18.15 -5.18
N VAL A 91 22.56 -19.34 -5.12
CA VAL A 91 22.62 -20.34 -4.05
C VAL A 91 23.13 -19.72 -2.74
N ASN A 92 22.33 -18.89 -2.09
CA ASN A 92 22.69 -18.35 -0.80
C ASN A 92 21.44 -18.18 0.06
N ASN A 93 21.58 -18.58 1.31
CA ASN A 93 20.57 -18.55 2.38
C ASN A 93 20.28 -17.10 2.82
N ALA A 94 20.17 -16.18 1.85
CA ALA A 94 20.02 -14.76 2.06
C ALA A 94 18.57 -14.46 2.44
N HIS A 95 18.40 -13.61 3.46
CA HIS A 95 17.11 -13.15 3.93
C HIS A 95 16.33 -12.52 2.77
N PRO A 96 14.99 -12.72 2.70
CA PRO A 96 14.17 -12.13 1.65
C PRO A 96 14.35 -10.61 1.68
N ARG A 97 14.74 -10.03 0.54
CA ARG A 97 14.95 -8.59 0.41
C ARG A 97 13.68 -7.95 -0.15
N TYR A 98 13.36 -6.77 0.38
CA TYR A 98 12.23 -5.98 -0.08
C TYR A 98 12.72 -4.65 -0.64
N ALA A 99 12.17 -4.27 -1.77
CA ALA A 99 12.34 -2.94 -2.35
C ALA A 99 11.20 -2.04 -1.88
N VAL A 100 11.54 -0.77 -1.60
CA VAL A 100 10.60 0.26 -1.17
C VAL A 100 10.53 1.34 -2.23
N LYS A 101 9.32 1.71 -2.65
CA LYS A 101 9.05 2.79 -3.59
C LYS A 101 8.13 3.82 -2.94
N ASP A 102 8.53 5.08 -2.97
CA ASP A 102 7.67 6.17 -2.52
C ASP A 102 6.49 6.37 -3.48
N LEU A 103 5.28 6.43 -2.94
CA LEU A 103 4.04 6.70 -3.68
C LEU A 103 3.54 8.13 -3.46
N GLY A 104 4.06 8.82 -2.45
CA GLY A 104 3.66 10.18 -2.08
C GLY A 104 2.84 10.24 -0.80
N SER A 105 2.13 11.34 -0.60
CA SER A 105 1.41 11.62 0.65
C SER A 105 0.12 12.37 0.42
N ILE A 106 -0.84 12.19 1.30
CA ILE A 106 -2.08 12.98 1.38
C ILE A 106 -2.20 13.61 2.77
N VAL A 107 -3.04 14.64 2.88
CA VAL A 107 -3.43 15.24 4.16
C VAL A 107 -4.93 15.04 4.33
N ILE A 108 -5.33 14.50 5.48
CA ILE A 108 -6.75 14.40 5.84
C ILE A 108 -7.25 15.81 6.17
N GLY A 109 -8.28 16.30 5.49
CA GLY A 109 -8.79 17.67 5.65
C GLY A 109 -10.21 17.82 5.16
#